data_AF-A0A924VW23-F1
#
_entry.id   AF-A0A924VW23-F1
#
_cell.length_a   1.000
_cell.length_b   1.000
_cell.length_c   1.000
_cell.angle_alpha   90.00
_cell.angle_beta   90.00
_cell.angle_gamma   90.00
#
_symmetry.space_group_name_H-M   'P 1'
#
loop_
_entity.id
_entity.type
_entity.pdbx_description
1 polymer ?
#
loop_
_entity_poly.entity_id
_entity_poly.type
_entity_poly.pdbx_seq_one_letter_code
_entity_poly.pdbx_strand_id
1 'polypeptide(L)'
;MTIAVVILFFLGLLSINSGLMQGIVSGTGVNRDLPIYCVDRPDKTISFSFDAAWGNEDTSTLIDILNKYNIKTTFFVVGSWVDKFPDSVRQLSTAGH
;
A
#
# COMPACT_ATOMS: atom_id res chain seq x y z
N MET A 1 19.21 44.14 -34.14
CA MET A 1 17.73 44.25 -34.06
C MET A 1 17.03 42.98 -34.52
N THR A 2 17.46 42.33 -35.61
CA THR A 2 16.85 41.11 -36.18
C THR A 2 17.00 39.85 -35.31
N ILE A 3 18.18 39.60 -34.72
CA ILE A 3 18.43 38.40 -33.90
C ILE A 3 17.59 38.38 -32.61
N ALA A 4 17.42 39.54 -31.97
CA ALA A 4 16.62 39.67 -30.75
C ALA A 4 15.13 39.35 -30.99
N VAL A 5 14.59 39.74 -32.15
CA VAL A 5 13.19 39.45 -32.53
C VAL A 5 12.98 37.95 -32.77
N VAL A 6 13.96 37.27 -33.37
CA VAL A 6 13.89 35.81 -33.59
C VAL A 6 13.95 35.05 -32.25
N ILE A 7 14.80 35.47 -31.32
CA ILE A 7 14.91 34.85 -29.99
C ILE A 7 13.61 35.03 -29.19
N LEU A 8 13.00 36.22 -29.22
CA LEU A 8 11.71 36.49 -28.58
C LEU A 8 10.58 35.64 -29.17
N PHE A 9 10.58 35.43 -30.49
CA PHE A 9 9.60 34.58 -31.16
C PHE A 9 9.73 33.11 -30.73
N PHE A 10 10.96 32.57 -30.67
CA PHE A 10 11.20 31.19 -30.21
C PHE A 10 10.89 31.00 -28.71
N LEU A 11 11.20 31.98 -27.86
CA LEU A 11 10.83 31.94 -26.44
C LEU A 11 9.30 31.98 -26.24
N GLY A 12 8.58 32.76 -27.06
CA GLY A 12 7.13 32.77 -27.09
C GLY A 12 6.53 31.42 -27.48
N LEU A 13 7.10 30.75 -28.50
CA LEU A 13 6.70 29.41 -28.95
C LEU A 13 6.98 28.31 -27.89
N LEU A 14 8.05 28.44 -27.11
CA LEU A 14 8.33 27.53 -25.98
C LEU A 14 7.35 27.74 -24.81
N SER A 15 6.89 28.97 -24.60
CA SER A 15 5.99 29.32 -23.48
C SER A 15 4.55 28.85 -23.69
N ILE A 16 4.08 28.72 -24.93
CA ILE A 16 2.75 28.18 -25.26
C ILE A 16 2.67 26.66 -25.12
N ASN A 17 3.79 25.94 -25.24
CA ASN A 17 3.84 24.49 -25.04
C ASN A 17 3.97 24.07 -23.57
N SER A 18 4.39 24.96 -22.67
CA SER A 18 4.58 24.65 -21.26
C SER A 18 3.37 24.96 -20.37
N GLY A 19 2.30 25.57 -20.91
CA GLY A 19 1.31 26.26 -20.08
C GLY A 19 -0.16 25.82 -20.12
N LEU A 20 -0.60 24.87 -20.94
CA LEU A 20 -2.06 24.68 -21.15
C LEU A 20 -2.65 23.27 -21.01
N MET A 21 -1.88 22.25 -20.64
CA MET A 21 -2.46 20.93 -20.35
C MET A 21 -2.15 20.46 -18.92
N GLN A 22 -2.27 21.37 -17.95
CA GLN A 22 -2.56 20.96 -16.59
C GLN A 22 -4.07 21.08 -16.41
N GLY A 23 -4.78 20.03 -16.79
CA GLY A 23 -6.20 19.89 -16.52
C GLY A 23 -6.41 19.95 -15.02
N ILE A 24 -6.83 21.11 -14.52
CA ILE A 24 -7.31 21.26 -13.14
C ILE A 24 -8.67 20.57 -13.10
N VAL A 25 -8.65 19.25 -12.92
CA VAL A 25 -9.81 18.51 -12.44
C VAL A 25 -9.87 18.75 -10.93
N SER A 26 -10.33 19.93 -10.53
CA SER A 26 -10.75 20.17 -9.15
C SER A 26 -12.09 19.48 -8.95
N GLY A 27 -12.05 18.16 -8.76
CA GLY A 27 -13.18 17.45 -8.21
C GLY A 27 -13.42 17.95 -6.79
N THR A 28 -14.60 18.52 -6.53
CA THR A 28 -15.11 18.80 -5.18
C THR A 28 -15.50 17.48 -4.50
N GLY A 29 -14.59 16.51 -4.50
CA GLY A 29 -14.74 15.25 -3.82
C GLY A 29 -14.34 15.44 -2.37
N VAL A 30 -15.23 15.10 -1.44
CA VAL A 30 -14.86 14.83 -0.05
C VAL A 30 -13.56 14.04 -0.08
N ASN A 31 -12.53 14.53 0.64
CA ASN A 31 -11.24 13.84 0.73
C ASN A 31 -11.49 12.52 1.46
N ARG A 32 -11.79 11.49 0.68
CA ARG A 32 -12.16 10.17 1.19
C ARG A 32 -10.88 9.37 1.28
N ASP A 33 -10.54 8.97 2.50
CA ASP A 33 -9.50 8.00 2.70
C ASP A 33 -9.88 6.70 1.99
N LEU A 34 -9.04 6.30 1.04
CA LEU A 34 -9.20 5.06 0.31
C LEU A 34 -8.46 3.94 1.05
N PRO A 35 -8.99 2.70 1.09
CA PRO A 35 -8.27 1.58 1.64
C PRO A 35 -6.95 1.33 0.89
N ILE A 36 -5.93 0.92 1.62
CA ILE A 36 -4.62 0.56 1.05
C ILE A 36 -4.67 -0.90 0.64
N TYR A 37 -4.66 -1.16 -0.68
CA TYR A 37 -4.61 -2.51 -1.24
C TYR A 37 -3.19 -2.93 -1.65
N CYS A 38 -2.35 -1.96 -2.01
CA CYS A 38 -0.95 -2.16 -2.36
C CYS A 38 -0.18 -0.85 -2.15
N VAL A 39 1.15 -0.96 -2.17
CA VAL A 39 2.06 0.18 -2.11
C VAL A 39 3.00 0.10 -3.30
N ASP A 40 3.29 1.26 -3.90
CA ASP A 40 4.28 1.33 -4.97
C ASP A 40 5.68 1.03 -4.42
N ARG A 41 6.40 0.14 -5.11
CA ARG A 41 7.69 -0.38 -4.68
C ARG A 41 8.57 -0.70 -5.89
N PRO A 42 9.84 -0.26 -5.90
CA PRO A 42 10.77 -0.59 -6.97
C PRO A 42 11.34 -2.02 -6.86
N ASP A 43 11.21 -2.65 -5.69
CA ASP A 43 11.64 -4.02 -5.39
C ASP A 43 10.53 -5.06 -5.60
N LYS A 44 10.90 -6.31 -5.89
CA LYS A 44 9.96 -7.44 -6.09
C LYS A 44 9.51 -8.03 -4.75
N THR A 45 8.75 -7.26 -3.99
CA THR A 45 8.33 -7.62 -2.64
C THR A 45 6.81 -7.80 -2.57
N ILE A 46 6.38 -8.78 -1.77
CA ILE A 46 4.96 -9.04 -1.45
C ILE A 46 4.79 -9.09 0.06
N SER A 47 3.58 -8.79 0.54
CA SER A 47 3.18 -8.92 1.93
C SER A 47 2.05 -9.95 2.06
N PHE A 48 2.12 -10.77 3.11
CA PHE A 48 1.04 -11.67 3.47
C PHE A 48 0.23 -11.07 4.63
N SER A 49 -1.06 -11.38 4.66
CA SER A 49 -1.93 -11.18 5.82
C SER A 49 -2.98 -12.28 5.87
N PHE A 50 -3.48 -12.58 7.07
CA PHE A 50 -4.47 -13.63 7.29
C PHE A 50 -5.61 -13.15 8.17
N ASP A 51 -6.84 -13.54 7.84
CA ASP A 51 -8.01 -13.30 8.67
C ASP A 51 -8.30 -14.53 9.54
N ALA A 52 -8.31 -14.36 10.86
CA ALA A 52 -8.60 -15.42 11.83
C ALA A 52 -10.01 -15.24 12.40
N ALA A 53 -10.97 -16.02 11.90
CA ALA A 53 -12.39 -15.86 12.22
C ALA A 53 -13.12 -17.15 12.65
N TRP A 54 -12.62 -18.35 12.34
CA TRP A 54 -13.39 -19.60 12.51
C TRP A 54 -12.70 -20.70 13.33
N GLY A 55 -11.65 -21.32 12.77
CA GLY A 55 -10.89 -22.42 13.38
C GLY A 55 -9.46 -22.01 13.75
N ASN A 56 -8.75 -22.88 14.45
CA ASN A 56 -7.35 -22.68 14.86
C ASN A 56 -6.47 -23.95 14.68
N GLU A 57 -7.00 -24.95 13.99
CA GLU A 57 -6.41 -26.29 13.88
C GLU A 57 -5.02 -26.22 13.21
N ASP A 58 -4.87 -25.33 12.23
CA ASP A 58 -3.66 -25.17 11.45
C ASP A 58 -2.73 -24.05 11.97
N THR A 59 -3.07 -23.37 13.08
CA THR A 59 -2.30 -22.20 13.56
C THR A 59 -0.84 -22.56 13.82
N SER A 60 -0.56 -23.69 14.47
CA SER A 60 0.82 -24.12 14.74
C SER A 60 1.58 -24.43 13.46
N THR A 61 0.96 -25.17 12.53
CA THR A 61 1.59 -25.51 11.25
C THR A 61 1.86 -24.27 10.40
N LEU A 62 0.96 -23.30 10.42
CA LEU A 62 1.15 -22.02 9.73
C LEU A 62 2.34 -21.25 10.32
N ILE A 63 2.44 -21.15 11.66
CA ILE A 63 3.58 -20.52 12.34
C ILE A 63 4.89 -21.24 11.96
N ASP A 64 4.92 -22.57 11.95
CA ASP A 64 6.10 -23.35 11.59
C ASP A 64 6.57 -23.06 10.15
N ILE A 65 5.62 -22.95 9.21
CA ILE A 65 5.91 -22.60 7.82
C ILE A 65 6.47 -21.18 7.73
N LEU A 66 5.83 -20.20 8.38
CA LEU A 66 6.28 -18.80 8.36
C LEU A 66 7.69 -18.68 8.95
N ASN A 67 7.97 -19.35 10.07
CA ASN A 67 9.28 -19.39 10.70
C ASN A 67 10.34 -20.06 9.80
N LYS A 68 10.00 -21.18 9.15
CA LYS A 68 10.92 -21.87 8.23
C LYS A 68 11.42 -20.96 7.11
N TYR A 69 10.56 -20.08 6.60
CA TYR A 69 10.90 -19.13 5.55
C TYR A 69 11.29 -17.74 6.09
N ASN A 70 11.39 -17.58 7.41
CA ASN A 70 11.68 -16.32 8.08
C ASN A 70 10.75 -15.16 7.64
N ILE A 71 9.46 -15.47 7.49
CA ILE A 71 8.43 -14.53 7.06
C ILE A 71 7.74 -13.96 8.30
N LYS A 72 7.61 -12.62 8.35
CA LYS A 72 6.68 -11.93 9.24
C LYS A 72 5.43 -11.53 8.46
N THR A 73 4.28 -11.68 9.09
CA THR A 73 2.97 -11.44 8.49
C THR A 73 2.08 -10.73 9.50
N THR A 74 0.91 -10.27 9.06
CA THR A 74 -0.10 -9.66 9.94
C THR A 74 -1.33 -10.56 10.02
N PHE A 75 -1.80 -10.82 11.24
CA PHE A 75 -3.06 -11.53 11.48
C PHE A 75 -4.16 -10.55 11.91
N PHE A 76 -5.24 -10.49 11.15
CA PHE A 76 -6.45 -9.78 11.51
C PHE A 76 -7.39 -10.74 12.25
N VAL A 77 -7.48 -10.57 13.57
CA VAL A 77 -8.25 -11.47 14.44
C VAL A 77 -9.63 -10.89 14.74
N VAL A 78 -10.68 -11.69 14.60
CA VAL A 78 -12.03 -11.30 15.01
C VAL A 78 -12.15 -11.46 16.53
N GLY A 79 -12.81 -10.52 17.21
CA GLY A 79 -12.95 -10.54 18.67
C GLY A 79 -13.49 -11.87 19.23
N SER A 80 -14.54 -12.43 18.62
CA SER A 80 -15.09 -13.73 19.03
C SER A 80 -14.10 -14.89 18.86
N TRP A 81 -13.16 -14.78 17.93
CA TRP A 81 -12.10 -15.77 17.74
C TRP A 81 -11.03 -15.65 18.83
N VAL A 82 -10.69 -14.42 19.24
CA VAL A 82 -9.80 -14.14 20.38
C VAL A 82 -10.35 -14.75 21.66
N ASP A 83 -11.65 -14.57 21.91
CA ASP A 83 -12.31 -15.13 23.10
C ASP A 83 -12.30 -16.68 23.10
N LYS A 84 -12.48 -17.29 21.92
CA LYS A 84 -12.53 -18.74 21.75
C LYS A 84 -11.14 -19.40 21.80
N PHE A 85 -10.11 -18.73 21.27
CA PHE A 85 -8.77 -19.29 21.11
C PHE A 85 -7.67 -18.35 21.62
N PRO A 86 -7.69 -17.97 22.92
CA PRO A 86 -6.73 -17.02 23.48
C PRO A 86 -5.29 -17.56 23.46
N ASP A 87 -5.10 -18.88 23.52
CA ASP A 87 -3.78 -19.50 23.40
C ASP A 87 -3.20 -19.36 22.00
N SER A 88 -4.02 -19.50 20.95
CA SER A 88 -3.59 -19.29 19.57
C SER A 88 -3.20 -17.83 19.32
N VAL A 89 -3.94 -16.87 19.89
CA VAL A 89 -3.55 -15.45 19.85
C VAL A 89 -2.18 -15.23 20.50
N ARG A 90 -1.94 -15.84 21.68
CA ARG A 90 -0.64 -15.78 22.34
C ARG A 90 0.47 -16.43 21.52
N GLN A 91 0.19 -17.55 20.87
CA GLN A 91 1.16 -18.23 20.00
C GLN A 91 1.56 -17.34 18.82
N LEU A 92 0.60 -16.74 18.14
CA LEU A 92 0.84 -15.80 17.03
C LEU A 92 1.72 -14.62 17.49
N SER A 93 1.36 -13.99 18.61
CA SER A 93 2.11 -12.86 19.16
C SER A 93 3.53 -13.27 19.61
N THR A 94 3.67 -14.43 20.25
CA THR A 94 4.98 -14.94 20.72
C THR A 94 5.89 -15.30 19.54
N ALA A 95 5.32 -15.78 18.43
CA ALA A 95 6.05 -16.02 17.18
C ALA A 95 6.48 -14.73 16.45
N GLY A 96 6.03 -13.57 16.92
CA GLY A 96 6.41 -12.26 16.36
C GLY A 96 5.59 -11.87 15.13
N HIS A 97 4.34 -12.31 15.06
CA HIS A 97 3.33 -11.92 14.07
C HIS A 97 2.27 -11.00 14.68
#